data_AF-A0A7K4CP53-F1
#
_entry.id   AF-A0A7K4CP53-F1
#
_cell.length_a   1.000
_cell.length_b   1.000
_cell.length_c   1.000
_cell.angle_alpha   90.00
_cell.angle_beta   90.00
_cell.angle_gamma   90.00
#
_symmetry.space_group_name_H-M   'P 1'
#
loop_
_entity.id
_entity.type
_entity.pdbx_description
1 polymer ?
#
loop_
_entity_poly.entity_id
_entity_poly.type
_entity_poly.pdbx_seq_one_letter_code
_entity_poly.pdbx_strand_id
1 'polypeptide(L)'
;MPELDADITASEMQLLLNSISVENDKIWFDVSFPLFNDFQLFKAKPDDLGYIVDVGPIDFNAIHAQVPQYAEELPTYQDYKECFLASGCIQYENVAEFTARHKNYKERNKRVFFSPDSNILYHGFLSSKASFLSKERIPIAPTVHAEIEAAMNHKYDKATIDDMQSKIRINSEYIKGWTNGRVKRSRKAAYLAMREKNRLVTFKIEGIEGRPPNYAQKDLYILKELQQFMDQSRSEVIYLTADRASQDFCEMNSIEYFLFKIPANVDVQACTAQSFCELLFDLTAIFGVIRVHRTLLFCEFPSKTALDQLKVRFATERHYSQFMKDLKICRRLMAFKGRIPSKELDF
;
A
#
# COMPACT_ATOMS: atom_id res chain seq x y z
N MET A 1 0.16 -28.33 19.15
CA MET A 1 -1.23 -28.02 18.75
C MET A 1 -1.20 -27.52 17.31
N PRO A 2 -2.20 -27.82 16.48
CA PRO A 2 -2.27 -27.26 15.13
C PRO A 2 -2.30 -25.72 15.22
N GLU A 3 -1.61 -25.05 14.30
CA GLU A 3 -1.68 -23.60 14.19
C GLU A 3 -3.12 -23.21 13.78
N LEU A 4 -3.74 -22.32 14.55
CA LEU A 4 -5.10 -21.83 14.29
C LEU A 4 -5.04 -20.75 13.20
N ASP A 5 -4.74 -21.17 11.98
CA ASP A 5 -4.51 -20.30 10.83
C ASP A 5 -5.71 -20.29 9.87
N ALA A 6 -6.03 -19.12 9.31
CA ALA A 6 -6.98 -18.94 8.22
C ALA A 6 -6.39 -18.06 7.12
N ASP A 7 -6.73 -18.35 5.87
CA ASP A 7 -6.34 -17.51 4.74
C ASP A 7 -7.52 -16.59 4.35
N ILE A 8 -7.25 -15.29 4.26
CA ILE A 8 -8.22 -14.26 3.91
C ILE A 8 -7.72 -13.39 2.76
N THR A 9 -8.61 -12.69 2.07
CA THR A 9 -8.24 -11.61 1.14
C THR A 9 -8.35 -10.23 1.81
N ALA A 10 -7.79 -9.20 1.18
CA ALA A 10 -7.94 -7.81 1.63
C ALA A 10 -9.42 -7.39 1.81
N SER A 11 -10.32 -7.86 0.93
CA SER A 11 -11.75 -7.58 1.01
C SER A 11 -12.46 -8.28 2.18
N GLU A 12 -11.85 -9.31 2.75
CA GLU A 12 -12.37 -10.06 3.90
C GLU A 12 -11.87 -9.52 5.25
N MET A 13 -11.00 -8.49 5.24
CA MET A 13 -10.45 -7.87 6.46
C MET A 13 -11.53 -7.33 7.41
N GLN A 14 -12.61 -6.73 6.87
CA GLN A 14 -13.70 -6.20 7.70
C GLN A 14 -14.39 -7.31 8.51
N LEU A 15 -14.48 -8.52 7.96
CA LEU A 15 -15.05 -9.66 8.68
C LEU A 15 -14.17 -10.03 9.89
N LEU A 16 -12.85 -9.96 9.72
CA LEU A 16 -11.91 -10.22 10.81
C LEU A 16 -12.09 -9.18 11.93
N LEU A 17 -12.17 -7.89 11.57
CA LEU A 17 -12.37 -6.80 12.55
C LEU A 17 -13.68 -6.96 13.32
N ASN A 18 -14.76 -7.35 12.64
CA ASN A 18 -16.04 -7.64 13.28
C ASN A 18 -15.88 -8.79 14.30
N SER A 19 -15.16 -9.86 13.94
CA SER A 19 -14.93 -10.99 14.85
C SER A 19 -14.11 -10.62 16.09
N ILE A 20 -13.08 -9.76 15.92
CA ILE A 20 -12.23 -9.29 17.02
C ILE A 20 -13.02 -8.41 17.99
N SER A 21 -13.91 -7.57 17.45
CA SER A 21 -14.74 -6.65 18.24
C SER A 21 -15.69 -7.43 19.17
N VAL A 22 -16.35 -8.46 18.64
CA VAL A 22 -17.31 -9.28 19.38
C VAL A 22 -16.66 -10.09 20.50
N GLU A 23 -15.42 -10.58 20.31
CA GLU A 23 -14.76 -11.41 21.33
C GLU A 23 -14.39 -10.60 22.59
N ASN A 24 -14.09 -9.32 22.45
CA ASN A 24 -13.35 -8.59 23.49
C ASN A 24 -14.15 -7.49 24.19
N ASP A 25 -15.43 -7.26 23.84
CA ASP A 25 -16.21 -6.07 24.27
C ASP A 25 -15.40 -4.76 24.14
N LYS A 26 -14.44 -4.75 23.20
CA LYS A 26 -13.37 -3.76 23.17
C LYS A 26 -13.81 -2.57 22.37
N ILE A 27 -13.68 -1.40 22.99
CA ILE A 27 -13.81 -0.11 22.33
C ILE A 27 -12.63 0.09 21.36
N TRP A 28 -11.43 -0.45 21.64
CA TRP A 28 -10.22 -0.18 20.86
C TRP A 28 -9.48 -1.44 20.38
N PHE A 29 -9.03 -1.44 19.13
CA PHE A 29 -8.01 -2.32 18.56
C PHE A 29 -6.62 -1.79 18.87
N ASP A 30 -5.77 -2.63 19.45
CA ASP A 30 -4.34 -2.36 19.62
C ASP A 30 -3.60 -2.92 18.41
N VAL A 31 -2.94 -2.07 17.61
CA VAL A 31 -2.14 -2.51 16.46
C VAL A 31 -0.66 -2.35 16.75
N SER A 32 0.12 -3.43 16.63
CA SER A 32 1.54 -3.45 16.97
C SER A 32 2.39 -4.27 15.98
N PHE A 33 3.70 -4.03 16.01
CA PHE A 33 4.70 -4.83 15.32
C PHE A 33 5.31 -5.86 16.28
N PRO A 34 5.03 -7.17 16.10
CA PRO A 34 5.20 -8.15 17.18
C PRO A 34 6.61 -8.74 17.31
N LEU A 35 7.59 -8.33 16.51
CA LEU A 35 8.95 -8.89 16.56
C LEU A 35 9.82 -8.31 17.69
N PHE A 36 9.41 -7.18 18.28
CA PHE A 36 10.16 -6.51 19.34
C PHE A 36 9.20 -5.95 20.39
N ASN A 37 9.14 -6.55 21.58
CA ASN A 37 8.34 -6.09 22.74
C ASN A 37 6.97 -5.50 22.37
N ASP A 38 6.28 -6.11 21.40
CA ASP A 38 5.02 -5.64 20.84
C ASP A 38 4.96 -4.13 20.58
N PHE A 39 5.95 -3.63 19.84
CA PHE A 39 6.10 -2.24 19.45
C PHE A 39 4.79 -1.64 18.92
N GLN A 40 4.14 -0.80 19.73
CA GLN A 40 2.82 -0.24 19.44
C GLN A 40 2.90 0.69 18.22
N LEU A 41 2.03 0.46 17.24
CA LEU A 41 1.92 1.28 16.04
C LEU A 41 0.82 2.35 16.17
N PHE A 42 -0.36 1.96 16.62
CA PHE A 42 -1.47 2.89 16.92
C PHE A 42 -2.59 2.13 17.63
N LYS A 43 -3.59 2.87 18.12
CA LYS A 43 -4.87 2.30 18.55
C LYS A 43 -5.96 2.76 17.60
N ALA A 44 -6.99 1.97 17.39
CA ALA A 44 -8.15 2.39 16.62
C ALA A 44 -9.45 1.96 17.27
N LYS A 45 -10.53 2.69 17.07
CA LYS A 45 -11.87 2.28 17.52
C LYS A 45 -12.90 2.46 16.42
N PRO A 46 -13.96 1.65 16.37
CA PRO A 46 -15.10 1.91 15.50
C PRO A 46 -15.72 3.27 15.82
N ASP A 47 -16.19 3.94 14.77
CA ASP A 47 -16.98 5.16 14.79
C ASP A 47 -18.15 5.02 13.78
N ASP A 48 -19.15 5.88 13.83
CA ASP A 48 -20.40 5.74 13.06
C ASP A 48 -20.19 5.48 11.56
N LEU A 49 -19.14 6.06 10.98
CA LEU A 49 -18.83 5.96 9.53
C LEU A 49 -17.51 5.24 9.22
N GLY A 50 -16.85 4.66 10.22
CA GLY A 50 -15.55 4.03 10.02
C GLY A 50 -14.77 3.83 11.31
N TYR A 51 -13.58 4.42 11.40
CA TYR A 51 -12.68 4.27 12.54
C TYR A 51 -11.98 5.56 12.91
N ILE A 52 -11.82 5.80 14.21
CA ILE A 52 -10.90 6.79 14.76
C ILE A 52 -9.57 6.10 15.03
N VAL A 53 -8.46 6.69 14.57
CA VAL A 53 -7.11 6.12 14.71
C VAL A 53 -6.26 7.05 15.56
N ASP A 54 -5.83 6.57 16.71
CA ASP A 54 -4.95 7.28 17.65
C ASP A 54 -3.50 6.86 17.41
N VAL A 55 -2.77 7.75 16.72
CA VAL A 55 -1.34 7.60 16.43
C VAL A 55 -0.56 8.27 17.56
N GLY A 56 -0.06 7.46 18.50
CA GLY A 56 0.84 7.92 19.55
C GLY A 56 2.24 8.28 19.03
N PRO A 57 3.15 8.75 19.91
CA PRO A 57 4.55 8.90 19.55
C PRO A 57 5.19 7.52 19.27
N ILE A 58 5.83 7.37 18.12
CA ILE A 58 6.45 6.11 17.69
C ILE A 58 7.93 6.36 17.42
N ASP A 59 8.82 5.63 18.10
CA ASP A 59 10.25 5.70 17.89
C ASP A 59 10.77 4.47 17.14
N PHE A 60 10.79 4.56 15.81
CA PHE A 60 11.33 3.49 14.96
C PHE A 60 12.85 3.29 15.14
N ASN A 61 13.59 4.28 15.67
CA ASN A 61 15.02 4.10 15.92
C ASN A 61 15.28 3.07 17.02
N ALA A 62 14.37 2.96 17.99
CA ALA A 62 14.45 1.99 19.08
C ALA A 62 14.42 0.53 18.58
N ILE A 63 13.70 0.23 17.49
CA ILE A 63 13.72 -1.11 16.90
C ILE A 63 14.94 -1.32 15.99
N HIS A 64 15.39 -0.29 15.28
CA HIS A 64 16.61 -0.38 14.45
C HIS A 64 17.86 -0.64 15.28
N ALA A 65 17.94 -0.05 16.47
CA ALA A 65 19.04 -0.27 17.41
C ALA A 65 19.14 -1.73 17.91
N GLN A 66 18.04 -2.49 17.88
CA GLN A 66 18.05 -3.88 18.35
C GLN A 66 18.70 -4.84 17.36
N VAL A 67 18.55 -4.59 16.05
CA VAL A 67 19.10 -5.44 14.98
C VAL A 67 19.59 -4.59 13.80
N PRO A 68 20.68 -3.80 13.99
CA PRO A 68 21.09 -2.78 13.03
C PRO A 68 21.48 -3.34 11.66
N GLN A 69 22.04 -4.56 11.60
CA GLN A 69 22.37 -5.26 10.36
C GLN A 69 21.17 -5.55 9.44
N TYR A 70 19.94 -5.44 9.96
CA TYR A 70 18.71 -5.63 9.19
C TYR A 70 17.81 -4.40 9.23
N ALA A 71 18.35 -3.20 9.51
CA ALA A 71 17.58 -1.96 9.57
C ALA A 71 16.75 -1.72 8.29
N GLU A 72 17.28 -2.11 7.11
CA GLU A 72 16.56 -2.02 5.84
C GLU A 72 15.30 -2.90 5.78
N GLU A 73 15.21 -3.97 6.56
CA GLU A 73 14.06 -4.87 6.62
C GLU A 73 13.08 -4.52 7.74
N LEU A 74 13.52 -3.69 8.70
CA LEU A 74 12.68 -3.24 9.80
C LEU A 74 11.77 -2.07 9.36
N PRO A 75 10.58 -1.93 9.99
CA PRO A 75 9.71 -0.78 9.78
C PRO A 75 10.44 0.55 9.98
N THR A 76 10.13 1.54 9.14
CA THR A 76 10.58 2.92 9.30
C THR A 76 9.37 3.85 9.42
N TYR A 77 9.58 5.07 9.91
CA TYR A 77 8.52 6.07 9.90
C TYR A 77 8.05 6.42 8.48
N GLN A 78 8.94 6.34 7.50
CA GLN A 78 8.60 6.54 6.10
C GLN A 78 7.70 5.42 5.58
N ASP A 79 8.03 4.15 5.86
CA ASP A 79 7.18 3.02 5.49
C ASP A 79 5.79 3.11 6.14
N TYR A 80 5.76 3.51 7.41
CA TYR A 80 4.52 3.77 8.15
C TYR A 80 3.68 4.85 7.46
N LYS A 81 4.27 6.02 7.20
CA LYS A 81 3.59 7.14 6.52
C LYS A 81 3.07 6.76 5.13
N GLU A 82 3.86 6.01 4.35
CA GLU A 82 3.44 5.53 3.04
C GLU A 82 2.21 4.61 3.13
N CYS A 83 2.12 3.73 4.14
CA CYS A 83 0.92 2.90 4.34
C CYS A 83 -0.32 3.74 4.68
N PHE A 84 -0.17 4.82 5.44
CA PHE A 84 -1.27 5.75 5.72
C PHE A 84 -1.71 6.54 4.49
N LEU A 85 -0.78 6.93 3.63
CA LEU A 85 -1.08 7.58 2.34
C LEU A 85 -1.78 6.59 1.39
N ALA A 86 -1.20 5.39 1.20
CA ALA A 86 -1.68 4.38 0.27
C ALA A 86 -3.08 3.86 0.61
N SER A 87 -3.38 3.73 1.90
CA SER A 87 -4.72 3.36 2.38
C SER A 87 -5.74 4.50 2.29
N GLY A 88 -5.30 5.73 2.05
CA GLY A 88 -6.12 6.92 2.09
C GLY A 88 -6.58 7.33 3.50
N CYS A 89 -5.92 6.86 4.55
CA CYS A 89 -6.16 7.34 5.92
C CYS A 89 -5.64 8.77 6.12
N ILE A 90 -4.54 9.13 5.45
CA ILE A 90 -4.10 10.52 5.29
C ILE A 90 -4.05 10.89 3.82
N GLN A 91 -3.79 12.16 3.52
CA GLN A 91 -3.71 12.69 2.16
C GLN A 91 -2.62 13.76 2.06
N TYR A 92 -2.25 14.12 0.83
CA TYR A 92 -1.38 15.28 0.60
C TYR A 92 -2.04 16.58 1.09
N GLU A 93 -1.23 17.53 1.53
CA GLU A 93 -1.72 18.79 2.09
C GLU A 93 -2.43 19.64 1.02
N ASN A 94 -2.06 19.48 -0.24
CA ASN A 94 -2.54 20.29 -1.37
C ASN A 94 -3.47 19.55 -2.34
N VAL A 95 -4.21 18.52 -1.88
CA VAL A 95 -5.20 17.82 -2.72
C VAL A 95 -6.33 18.75 -3.21
N ALA A 96 -6.78 19.69 -2.38
CA ALA A 96 -7.81 20.65 -2.77
C ALA A 96 -7.35 21.55 -3.93
N GLU A 97 -6.09 21.97 -3.89
CA GLU A 97 -5.46 22.73 -4.97
C GLU A 97 -5.39 21.91 -6.27
N PHE A 98 -4.95 20.64 -6.17
CA PHE A 98 -4.92 19.73 -7.33
C PHE A 98 -6.30 19.59 -7.97
N THR A 99 -7.32 19.38 -7.14
CA THR A 99 -8.71 19.20 -7.60
C THR A 99 -9.24 20.46 -8.29
N ALA A 100 -8.88 21.64 -7.81
CA ALA A 100 -9.23 22.91 -8.45
C ALA A 100 -8.53 23.05 -9.82
N ARG A 101 -7.22 22.77 -9.89
CA ARG A 101 -6.45 22.82 -11.15
C ARG A 101 -6.93 21.80 -12.17
N HIS A 102 -7.36 20.60 -11.75
CA HIS A 102 -7.93 19.56 -12.61
C HIS A 102 -9.10 20.06 -13.45
N LYS A 103 -9.98 20.89 -12.88
CA LYS A 103 -11.09 21.50 -13.62
C LYS A 103 -10.59 22.38 -14.76
N ASN A 104 -9.59 23.21 -14.49
CA ASN A 104 -8.99 24.08 -15.50
C ASN A 104 -8.28 23.29 -16.60
N TYR A 105 -7.63 22.17 -16.24
CA TYR A 105 -6.99 21.30 -17.22
C TYR A 105 -7.98 20.66 -18.20
N LYS A 106 -9.21 20.35 -17.75
CA LYS A 106 -10.27 19.83 -18.63
C LYS A 106 -10.82 20.84 -19.63
N GLU A 107 -10.64 22.13 -19.38
CA GLU A 107 -11.12 23.21 -20.25
C GLU A 107 -10.07 23.60 -21.33
N ARG A 108 -8.88 22.99 -21.32
CA ARG A 108 -7.84 23.27 -22.30
C ARG A 108 -8.19 22.70 -23.69
N ASN A 109 -7.72 23.41 -24.73
CA ASN A 109 -7.94 23.02 -26.13
C ASN A 109 -7.18 21.75 -26.55
N LYS A 110 -6.10 21.40 -25.85
CA LYS A 110 -5.36 20.16 -26.07
C LYS A 110 -5.85 19.09 -25.11
N ARG A 111 -5.78 17.82 -25.54
CA ARG A 111 -6.00 16.69 -24.67
C ARG A 111 -4.93 16.67 -23.58
N VAL A 112 -5.35 16.61 -22.32
CA VAL A 112 -4.45 16.56 -21.16
C VAL A 112 -4.41 15.13 -20.60
N PHE A 113 -3.21 14.67 -20.28
CA PHE A 113 -2.92 13.43 -19.58
C PHE A 113 -2.23 13.70 -18.26
N PHE A 114 -2.44 12.84 -17.27
CA PHE A 114 -1.73 12.86 -16.00
C PHE A 114 -0.77 11.67 -15.95
N SER A 115 0.52 11.92 -15.78
CA SER A 115 1.54 10.87 -15.69
C SER A 115 2.18 10.87 -14.30
N PRO A 116 2.03 9.81 -13.50
CA PRO A 116 2.68 9.73 -12.20
C PRO A 116 4.15 9.36 -12.29
N ASP A 117 4.92 9.90 -11.34
CA ASP A 117 6.19 9.32 -10.92
C ASP A 117 5.97 8.02 -10.12
N SER A 118 7.07 7.36 -9.74
CA SER A 118 7.00 6.14 -8.94
C SER A 118 6.44 6.38 -7.53
N ASN A 119 6.78 7.50 -6.89
CA ASN A 119 6.35 7.82 -5.51
C ASN A 119 4.83 8.00 -5.43
N ILE A 120 4.21 8.65 -6.40
CA ILE A 120 2.75 8.79 -6.51
C ILE A 120 2.08 7.41 -6.57
N LEU A 121 2.68 6.45 -7.28
CA LEU A 121 2.19 5.07 -7.32
C LEU A 121 2.37 4.36 -5.97
N TYR A 122 3.53 4.53 -5.30
CA TYR A 122 3.74 3.98 -3.95
C TYR A 122 2.75 4.55 -2.93
N HIS A 123 2.36 5.81 -3.07
CA HIS A 123 1.42 6.47 -2.15
C HIS A 123 -0.05 6.17 -2.44
N GLY A 124 -0.38 5.35 -3.45
CA GLY A 124 -1.75 4.89 -3.73
C GLY A 124 -2.77 6.02 -3.99
N PHE A 125 -2.30 7.22 -4.32
CA PHE A 125 -3.11 8.44 -4.29
C PHE A 125 -4.18 8.46 -5.39
N LEU A 126 -3.87 7.92 -6.57
CA LEU A 126 -4.70 8.07 -7.76
C LEU A 126 -5.99 7.26 -7.65
N SER A 127 -5.94 6.06 -7.07
CA SER A 127 -7.12 5.22 -6.86
C SER A 127 -7.88 5.60 -5.59
N SER A 128 -7.19 6.01 -4.52
CA SER A 128 -7.80 6.25 -3.21
C SER A 128 -8.45 7.63 -3.06
N LYS A 129 -7.79 8.70 -3.51
CA LYS A 129 -8.20 10.10 -3.25
C LYS A 129 -8.45 10.91 -4.51
N ALA A 130 -7.75 10.61 -5.60
CA ALA A 130 -8.05 11.18 -6.91
C ALA A 130 -8.88 10.21 -7.76
N SER A 131 -9.92 9.60 -7.18
CA SER A 131 -10.75 8.60 -7.87
C SER A 131 -11.38 9.11 -9.17
N PHE A 132 -11.49 10.43 -9.36
CA PHE A 132 -11.87 11.03 -10.64
C PHE A 132 -10.87 10.75 -11.77
N LEU A 133 -9.58 10.54 -11.46
CA LEU A 133 -8.54 10.10 -12.40
C LEU A 133 -8.53 8.58 -12.63
N SER A 134 -9.15 7.78 -11.77
CA SER A 134 -9.13 6.31 -11.90
C SER A 134 -9.75 5.81 -13.22
N LYS A 135 -10.62 6.62 -13.83
CA LYS A 135 -11.27 6.37 -15.13
C LYS A 135 -10.52 7.00 -16.32
N GLU A 136 -9.52 7.84 -16.06
CA GLU A 136 -8.72 8.46 -17.11
C GLU A 136 -7.65 7.48 -17.61
N ARG A 137 -7.23 7.64 -18.86
CA ARG A 137 -6.12 6.85 -19.42
C ARG A 137 -4.81 7.47 -18.94
N ILE A 138 -4.07 6.76 -18.11
CA ILE A 138 -2.85 7.27 -17.48
C ILE A 138 -1.62 6.73 -18.25
N PRO A 139 -0.87 7.60 -18.96
CA PRO A 139 0.41 7.20 -19.52
C PRO A 139 1.39 6.87 -18.38
N ILE A 140 2.10 5.76 -18.51
CA ILE A 140 3.18 5.38 -17.61
C ILE A 140 4.48 5.37 -18.41
N ALA A 141 5.42 6.20 -17.99
CA ALA A 141 6.77 6.25 -18.54
C ALA A 141 7.45 4.86 -18.40
N PRO A 142 8.08 4.32 -19.45
CA PRO A 142 8.81 3.05 -19.40
C PRO A 142 9.82 2.99 -18.26
N THR A 143 10.51 4.10 -17.96
CA THR A 143 11.47 4.17 -16.86
C THR A 143 10.81 3.98 -15.48
N VAL A 144 9.60 4.52 -15.27
CA VAL A 144 8.80 4.30 -14.03
C VAL A 144 8.39 2.83 -13.91
N HIS A 145 7.87 2.25 -15.00
CA HIS A 145 7.45 0.83 -15.00
C HIS A 145 8.64 -0.11 -14.73
N ALA A 146 9.79 0.16 -15.35
CA ALA A 146 11.01 -0.63 -15.18
C ALA A 146 11.57 -0.57 -13.75
N GLU A 147 11.47 0.58 -13.08
CA GLU A 147 11.85 0.69 -11.67
C GLU A 147 11.03 -0.24 -10.77
N ILE A 148 9.71 -0.18 -10.92
CA ILE A 148 8.81 -0.96 -10.08
C ILE A 148 9.05 -2.45 -10.33
N GLU A 149 9.19 -2.87 -11.58
CA GLU A 149 9.53 -4.26 -11.92
C GLU A 149 10.89 -4.69 -11.34
N ALA A 150 11.92 -3.86 -11.45
CA ALA A 150 13.23 -4.18 -10.90
C ALA A 150 13.17 -4.36 -9.37
N ALA A 151 12.42 -3.50 -8.68
CA ALA A 151 12.27 -3.57 -7.24
C ALA A 151 11.49 -4.80 -6.75
N MET A 152 10.64 -5.42 -7.57
CA MET A 152 9.79 -6.56 -7.18
C MET A 152 10.51 -7.92 -7.09
N ASN A 153 11.69 -8.04 -7.70
CA ASN A 153 12.32 -9.34 -7.98
C ASN A 153 13.23 -9.88 -6.87
N HIS A 154 13.31 -9.20 -5.72
CA HIS A 154 14.17 -9.62 -4.61
C HIS A 154 13.40 -10.47 -3.59
N LYS A 155 13.98 -11.61 -3.22
CA LYS A 155 13.42 -12.56 -2.26
C LYS A 155 14.44 -12.89 -1.18
N TYR A 156 13.97 -13.25 0.01
CA TYR A 156 14.85 -13.79 1.03
C TYR A 156 15.33 -15.17 0.64
N ASP A 157 16.63 -15.40 0.76
CA ASP A 157 17.17 -16.75 0.86
C ASP A 157 16.98 -17.30 2.29
N LYS A 158 17.12 -18.61 2.42
CA LYS A 158 16.95 -19.29 3.71
C LYS A 158 18.01 -18.88 4.74
N ALA A 159 19.26 -18.68 4.32
CA ALA A 159 20.36 -18.35 5.22
C ALA A 159 20.13 -16.98 5.89
N THR A 160 19.60 -16.02 5.14
CA THR A 160 19.21 -14.69 5.62
C THR A 160 18.11 -14.80 6.67
N ILE A 161 17.07 -15.61 6.42
CA ILE A 161 15.99 -15.81 7.41
C ILE A 161 16.53 -16.50 8.67
N ASP A 162 17.30 -17.57 8.53
CA ASP A 162 17.89 -18.29 9.66
C ASP A 162 18.78 -17.36 10.51
N ASP A 163 19.57 -16.49 9.87
CA ASP A 163 20.39 -15.48 10.54
C ASP A 163 19.53 -14.41 11.24
N MET A 164 18.51 -13.86 10.57
CA MET A 164 17.53 -12.94 11.19
C MET A 164 16.88 -13.55 12.44
N GLN A 165 16.45 -14.82 12.36
CA GLN A 165 15.81 -15.52 13.47
C GLN A 165 16.74 -15.66 14.68
N SER A 166 18.04 -15.85 14.46
CA SER A 166 19.03 -15.95 15.55
C SER A 166 19.25 -14.63 16.30
N LYS A 167 18.97 -13.49 15.65
CA LYS A 167 19.18 -12.14 16.18
C LYS A 167 17.93 -11.52 16.79
N ILE A 168 16.75 -11.93 16.34
CA ILE A 168 15.47 -11.50 16.92
C ILE A 168 15.22 -12.30 18.20
N ARG A 169 15.13 -11.60 19.34
CA ARG A 169 15.01 -12.24 20.67
C ARG A 169 13.61 -12.76 20.97
N ILE A 170 12.58 -12.17 20.37
CA ILE A 170 11.18 -12.40 20.70
C ILE A 170 10.41 -12.71 19.42
N ASN A 171 9.57 -13.74 19.45
CA ASN A 171 8.69 -14.10 18.36
C ASN A 171 9.40 -14.31 17.01
N SER A 172 10.67 -14.72 17.02
CA SER A 172 11.46 -14.93 15.80
C SER A 172 10.88 -16.01 14.89
N GLU A 173 10.04 -16.90 15.42
CA GLU A 173 9.30 -17.88 14.64
C GLU A 173 8.32 -17.26 13.63
N TYR A 174 7.87 -16.02 13.84
CA TYR A 174 6.92 -15.34 12.96
C TYR A 174 7.50 -15.05 11.57
N ILE A 175 8.82 -14.92 11.44
CA ILE A 175 9.49 -14.67 10.16
C ILE A 175 9.88 -15.95 9.42
N LYS A 176 9.67 -17.13 10.01
CA LYS A 176 9.99 -18.42 9.35
C LYS A 176 9.31 -18.55 7.99
N GLY A 177 8.06 -18.07 7.89
CA GLY A 177 7.25 -18.07 6.68
C GLY A 177 7.77 -17.16 5.56
N TRP A 178 8.76 -16.31 5.82
CA TRP A 178 9.32 -15.37 4.85
C TRP A 178 10.37 -16.00 3.93
N THR A 179 10.79 -17.25 4.18
CA THR A 179 11.70 -17.98 3.30
C THR A 179 11.14 -18.05 1.89
N ASN A 180 11.90 -17.62 0.87
CA ASN A 180 11.45 -17.44 -0.52
C ASN A 180 10.32 -16.40 -0.72
N GLY A 181 9.96 -15.67 0.33
CA GLY A 181 9.07 -14.52 0.30
C GLY A 181 9.79 -13.26 -0.14
N ARG A 182 9.03 -12.20 -0.40
CA ARG A 182 9.55 -10.90 -0.84
C ARG A 182 10.23 -10.14 0.30
N VAL A 183 11.40 -9.55 0.03
CA VAL A 183 12.05 -8.57 0.93
C VAL A 183 11.23 -7.28 1.05
N LYS A 184 11.46 -6.43 2.06
CA LYS A 184 10.63 -5.21 2.29
C LYS A 184 10.50 -4.34 1.04
N ARG A 185 11.61 -4.06 0.34
CA ARG A 185 11.61 -3.30 -0.92
C ARG A 185 10.69 -3.92 -1.98
N SER A 186 10.77 -5.24 -2.17
CA SER A 186 9.90 -5.97 -3.10
C SER A 186 8.44 -5.97 -2.68
N ARG A 187 8.16 -6.01 -1.37
CA ARG A 187 6.81 -5.90 -0.81
C ARG A 187 6.21 -4.53 -1.11
N LYS A 188 6.96 -3.44 -0.91
CA LYS A 188 6.53 -2.08 -1.29
C LYS A 188 6.18 -2.00 -2.77
N ALA A 189 7.06 -2.49 -3.64
CA ALA A 189 6.84 -2.43 -5.09
C ALA A 189 5.61 -3.24 -5.54
N ALA A 190 5.42 -4.45 -4.98
CA ALA A 190 4.33 -5.33 -5.34
C ALA A 190 2.97 -4.90 -4.76
N TYR A 191 2.94 -4.58 -3.45
CA TYR A 191 1.69 -4.37 -2.71
C TYR A 191 1.23 -2.91 -2.69
N LEU A 192 2.12 -1.94 -2.96
CA LEU A 192 1.73 -0.54 -3.11
C LEU A 192 1.73 -0.13 -4.59
N ALA A 193 2.91 0.05 -5.19
CA ALA A 193 3.03 0.66 -6.53
C ALA A 193 2.38 -0.16 -7.65
N MET A 194 2.69 -1.47 -7.74
CA MET A 194 2.09 -2.33 -8.77
C MET A 194 0.59 -2.55 -8.53
N ARG A 195 0.17 -2.68 -7.26
CA ARG A 195 -1.25 -2.77 -6.91
C ARG A 195 -2.01 -1.53 -7.34
N GLU A 196 -1.46 -0.35 -7.07
CA GLU A 196 -2.02 0.94 -7.49
C GLU A 196 -2.13 1.01 -9.01
N LYS A 197 -1.05 0.72 -9.73
CA LYS A 197 -1.05 0.69 -11.19
C LYS A 197 -2.14 -0.23 -11.76
N ASN A 198 -2.36 -1.39 -11.14
CA ASN A 198 -3.38 -2.36 -11.56
C ASN A 198 -4.83 -1.91 -11.26
N ARG A 199 -5.03 -0.95 -10.34
CA ARG A 199 -6.33 -0.32 -10.06
C ARG A 199 -6.68 0.78 -11.09
N LEU A 200 -5.70 1.24 -11.87
CA LEU A 200 -5.81 2.36 -12.79
C LEU A 200 -5.90 1.89 -14.25
N VAL A 201 -6.53 2.70 -15.12
CA VAL A 201 -6.52 2.47 -16.57
C VAL A 201 -5.21 3.01 -17.15
N THR A 202 -4.14 2.23 -17.05
CA THR A 202 -2.79 2.63 -17.51
C THR A 202 -2.47 2.18 -18.93
N PHE A 203 -1.57 2.89 -19.60
CA PHE A 203 -0.94 2.42 -20.83
C PHE A 203 0.53 2.83 -20.85
N LYS A 204 1.38 1.98 -21.42
CA LYS A 204 2.80 2.30 -21.61
C LYS A 204 2.95 3.20 -22.83
N ILE A 205 3.76 4.25 -22.70
CA ILE A 205 4.19 5.06 -23.83
C ILE A 205 5.47 4.48 -24.44
N GLU A 206 5.85 4.94 -25.63
CA GLU A 206 7.11 4.57 -26.25
C GLU A 206 8.29 5.11 -25.42
N GLY A 207 9.35 4.31 -25.30
CA GLY A 207 10.58 4.73 -24.64
C GLY A 207 11.54 5.40 -25.62
N ILE A 208 12.44 6.21 -25.09
CA ILE A 208 13.59 6.73 -25.84
C ILE A 208 14.69 5.66 -25.93
N GLU A 209 15.48 5.69 -27.00
CA GLU A 209 16.65 4.83 -27.11
C GLU A 209 17.69 5.16 -26.02
N GLY A 210 18.23 4.11 -25.40
CA GLY A 210 19.23 4.19 -24.35
C GLY A 210 18.71 3.79 -22.98
N ARG A 211 19.57 3.93 -21.97
CA ARG A 211 19.22 3.76 -20.55
C ARG A 211 19.66 5.01 -19.79
N PRO A 212 19.00 5.37 -18.69
CA PRO A 212 19.49 6.42 -17.82
C PRO A 212 20.95 6.11 -17.43
N PRO A 213 21.90 7.05 -17.63
CA PRO A 213 23.32 6.80 -17.38
C PRO A 213 23.63 6.46 -15.93
N ASN A 214 22.83 6.99 -15.00
CA ASN A 214 22.90 6.73 -13.57
C ASN A 214 21.52 6.98 -12.90
N TYR A 215 21.40 6.60 -11.64
CA TYR A 215 20.18 6.82 -10.84
C TYR A 215 19.79 8.30 -10.71
N ALA A 216 20.77 9.21 -10.67
CA ALA A 216 20.53 10.65 -10.46
C ALA A 216 19.90 11.36 -11.68
N GLN A 217 20.03 10.79 -12.88
CA GLN A 217 19.45 11.35 -14.12
C GLN A 217 18.17 10.63 -14.55
N LYS A 218 17.59 9.82 -13.67
CA LYS A 218 16.44 9.02 -13.98
C LYS A 218 15.17 9.85 -14.20
N ASP A 219 14.94 10.85 -13.35
CA ASP A 219 13.79 11.76 -13.49
C ASP A 219 13.86 12.52 -14.81
N LEU A 220 15.07 12.93 -15.23
CA LEU A 220 15.28 13.52 -16.54
C LEU A 220 14.93 12.54 -17.68
N TYR A 221 15.21 11.25 -17.53
CA TYR A 221 14.84 10.23 -18.51
C TYR A 221 13.32 10.07 -18.62
N ILE A 222 12.62 10.00 -17.47
CA ILE A 222 11.15 9.97 -17.40
C ILE A 222 10.56 11.17 -18.15
N LEU A 223 11.08 12.37 -17.88
CA LEU A 223 10.60 13.59 -18.52
C LEU A 223 10.85 13.61 -20.04
N LYS A 224 11.97 13.08 -20.50
CA LYS A 224 12.25 12.94 -21.95
C LYS A 224 11.31 11.95 -22.63
N GLU A 225 11.00 10.81 -22.00
CA GLU A 225 10.00 9.86 -22.50
C GLU A 225 8.62 10.52 -22.63
N LEU A 226 8.21 11.31 -21.63
CA LEU A 226 6.95 12.05 -21.67
C LEU A 226 6.94 13.14 -22.73
N GLN A 227 8.07 13.85 -22.93
CA GLN A 227 8.19 14.86 -23.98
C GLN A 227 8.00 14.25 -25.37
N GLN A 228 8.67 13.12 -25.65
CA GLN A 228 8.51 12.41 -26.92
C GLN A 228 7.05 12.02 -27.16
N PHE A 229 6.36 11.53 -26.12
CA PHE A 229 4.94 11.20 -26.21
C PHE A 229 4.06 12.43 -26.49
N MET A 230 4.32 13.57 -25.84
CA MET A 230 3.59 14.83 -26.09
C MET A 230 3.75 15.28 -27.55
N ASP A 231 4.97 15.20 -28.09
CA ASP A 231 5.28 15.60 -29.47
C ASP A 231 4.56 14.70 -30.49
N GLN A 232 4.56 13.38 -30.27
CA GLN A 232 3.91 12.40 -31.15
C GLN A 232 2.38 12.50 -31.09
N SER A 233 1.81 12.68 -29.89
CA SER A 233 0.36 12.63 -29.67
C SER A 233 -0.34 13.99 -29.77
N ARG A 234 0.41 15.08 -29.93
CA ARG A 234 -0.08 16.48 -29.88
C ARG A 234 -0.92 16.77 -28.63
N SER A 235 -0.55 16.15 -27.52
CA SER A 235 -1.25 16.23 -26.24
C SER A 235 -0.38 16.93 -25.20
N GLU A 236 -0.97 17.32 -24.08
CA GLU A 236 -0.26 17.83 -22.91
C GLU A 236 -0.18 16.74 -21.84
N VAL A 237 0.94 16.65 -21.16
CA VAL A 237 1.12 15.80 -19.99
C VAL A 237 1.38 16.69 -18.78
N ILE A 238 0.69 16.40 -17.69
CA ILE A 238 0.96 16.95 -16.37
C ILE A 238 1.68 15.88 -15.58
N TYR A 239 2.94 16.12 -15.28
CA TYR A 239 3.75 15.22 -14.47
C TYR A 239 3.35 15.34 -12.99
N LEU A 240 2.94 14.23 -12.39
CA LEU A 240 2.55 14.17 -10.99
C LEU A 240 3.72 13.65 -10.17
N THR A 241 4.20 14.45 -9.22
CA THR A 241 5.33 14.06 -8.37
C THR A 241 5.13 14.52 -6.93
N ALA A 242 5.79 13.83 -6.00
CA ALA A 242 5.94 14.28 -4.61
C ALA A 242 7.40 14.62 -4.26
N ASP A 243 8.30 14.57 -5.25
CA ASP A 243 9.72 14.86 -5.09
C ASP A 243 10.05 16.28 -5.56
N ARG A 244 10.72 17.04 -4.68
CA ARG A 244 11.18 18.39 -5.00
C ARG A 244 12.30 18.39 -6.03
N ALA A 245 13.15 17.35 -6.07
CA ALA A 245 14.20 17.28 -7.09
C ALA A 245 13.62 17.17 -8.50
N SER A 246 12.49 16.45 -8.64
CA SER A 246 11.75 16.33 -9.90
C SER A 246 11.17 17.66 -10.39
N GLN A 247 10.86 18.61 -9.51
CA GLN A 247 10.39 19.95 -9.88
C GLN A 247 11.42 20.69 -10.73
N ASP A 248 12.69 20.71 -10.29
CA ASP A 248 13.76 21.44 -10.98
C ASP A 248 13.91 20.92 -12.43
N PHE A 249 13.84 19.60 -12.61
CA PHE A 249 13.90 19.01 -13.95
C PHE A 249 12.68 19.36 -14.81
N CYS A 250 11.48 19.43 -14.24
CA CYS A 250 10.28 19.83 -14.98
C CYS A 250 10.40 21.28 -15.47
N GLU A 251 10.86 22.19 -14.61
CA GLU A 251 11.05 23.60 -14.95
C GLU A 251 12.10 23.78 -16.06
N MET A 252 13.24 23.08 -15.96
CA MET A 252 14.29 23.12 -16.98
C MET A 252 13.82 22.61 -18.35
N ASN A 253 12.91 21.64 -18.38
CA ASN A 253 12.39 21.05 -19.62
C ASN A 253 11.04 21.65 -20.05
N SER A 254 10.53 22.69 -19.36
CA SER A 254 9.24 23.32 -19.64
C SER A 254 8.05 22.33 -19.66
N ILE A 255 8.09 21.31 -18.80
CA ILE A 255 7.02 20.33 -18.63
C ILE A 255 6.11 20.78 -17.50
N GLU A 256 4.80 20.83 -17.75
CA GLU A 256 3.79 21.13 -16.73
C GLU A 256 3.79 20.01 -15.68
N TYR A 257 3.76 20.38 -14.40
CA TYR A 257 3.81 19.44 -13.29
C TYR A 257 2.88 19.86 -12.15
N PHE A 258 2.54 18.88 -11.31
CA PHE A 258 1.93 19.12 -10.01
C PHE A 258 2.75 18.46 -8.92
N LEU A 259 3.34 19.28 -8.04
CA LEU A 259 4.10 18.83 -6.88
C LEU A 259 3.16 18.65 -5.68
N PHE A 260 2.95 17.41 -5.26
CA PHE A 260 2.21 17.07 -4.06
C PHE A 260 3.04 17.28 -2.79
N LYS A 261 2.38 17.80 -1.75
CA LYS A 261 2.99 18.05 -0.44
C LYS A 261 2.64 16.91 0.52
N ILE A 262 3.63 16.07 0.82
CA ILE A 262 3.50 15.00 1.82
C ILE A 262 3.34 15.63 3.20
N PRO A 263 2.34 15.21 4.01
CA PRO A 263 2.18 15.73 5.36
C PRO A 263 3.39 15.42 6.24
N ALA A 264 3.79 16.39 7.05
CA ALA A 264 4.93 16.25 7.96
C ALA A 264 4.73 15.08 8.95
N ASN A 265 3.52 14.98 9.52
CA ASN A 265 3.15 13.98 10.50
C ASN A 265 2.00 13.10 10.01
N VAL A 266 1.95 11.86 10.51
CA VAL A 266 0.76 11.02 10.40
C VAL A 266 -0.21 11.45 11.48
N ASP A 267 -1.21 12.25 11.10
CA ASP A 267 -2.31 12.66 11.97
C ASP A 267 -3.63 12.22 11.30
N VAL A 268 -4.38 11.36 11.99
CA VAL A 268 -5.62 10.77 11.50
C VAL A 268 -6.72 11.06 12.50
N GLN A 269 -7.66 11.91 12.13
CA GLN A 269 -8.83 12.17 12.99
C GLN A 269 -9.85 11.04 12.87
N ALA A 270 -10.19 10.65 11.64
CA ALA A 270 -11.06 9.53 11.32
C ALA A 270 -10.79 9.04 9.89
N CYS A 271 -11.02 7.76 9.63
CA CYS A 271 -10.97 7.18 8.30
C CYS A 271 -12.18 6.27 8.03
N THR A 272 -12.47 6.02 6.76
CA THR A 272 -13.56 5.13 6.37
C THR A 272 -13.22 3.68 6.73
N ALA A 273 -14.23 2.82 6.86
CA ALA A 273 -13.99 1.40 7.10
C ALA A 273 -13.11 0.74 6.03
N GLN A 274 -13.28 1.13 4.76
CA GLN A 274 -12.44 0.65 3.67
C GLN A 274 -10.99 1.11 3.84
N SER A 275 -10.75 2.40 4.09
CA SER A 275 -9.39 2.91 4.29
C SER A 275 -8.70 2.25 5.49
N PHE A 276 -9.44 1.96 6.57
CA PHE A 276 -8.88 1.24 7.71
C PHE A 276 -8.49 -0.20 7.37
N CYS A 277 -9.35 -0.93 6.64
CA CYS A 277 -9.01 -2.27 6.13
C CYS A 277 -7.79 -2.24 5.20
N GLU A 278 -7.70 -1.26 4.30
CA GLU A 278 -6.54 -1.06 3.43
C GLU A 278 -5.28 -0.73 4.24
N LEU A 279 -5.38 0.08 5.30
CA LEU A 279 -4.26 0.40 6.19
C LEU A 279 -3.70 -0.85 6.87
N LEU A 280 -4.56 -1.70 7.43
CA LEU A 280 -4.12 -2.94 8.07
C LEU A 280 -3.50 -3.91 7.06
N PHE A 281 -4.06 -3.99 5.86
CA PHE A 281 -3.46 -4.76 4.78
C PHE A 281 -2.07 -4.21 4.41
N ASP A 282 -1.94 -2.90 4.21
CA ASP A 282 -0.69 -2.26 3.76
C ASP A 282 0.41 -2.41 4.81
N LEU A 283 0.09 -2.18 6.08
CA LEU A 283 1.03 -2.40 7.17
C LEU A 283 1.44 -3.88 7.28
N THR A 284 0.49 -4.80 7.17
CA THR A 284 0.80 -6.23 7.13
C THR A 284 1.71 -6.55 5.95
N ALA A 285 1.41 -5.99 4.78
CA ALA A 285 2.14 -6.22 3.55
C ALA A 285 3.58 -5.74 3.65
N ILE A 286 3.81 -4.53 4.17
CA ILE A 286 5.14 -3.92 4.22
C ILE A 286 5.95 -4.42 5.42
N PHE A 287 5.34 -4.53 6.60
CA PHE A 287 6.06 -4.99 7.80
C PHE A 287 6.17 -6.51 7.84
N GLY A 288 5.35 -7.23 7.07
CA GLY A 288 5.37 -8.69 6.90
C GLY A 288 4.54 -9.42 7.93
N VAL A 289 4.53 -8.89 9.15
CA VAL A 289 3.64 -9.30 10.21
C VAL A 289 3.22 -8.09 11.03
N ILE A 290 1.94 -8.00 11.36
CA ILE A 290 1.44 -7.10 12.41
C ILE A 290 0.56 -7.90 13.35
N ARG A 291 0.35 -7.37 14.54
CA ARG A 291 -0.66 -7.88 15.46
C ARG A 291 -1.80 -6.88 15.56
N VAL A 292 -3.02 -7.37 15.42
CA VAL A 292 -4.25 -6.65 15.74
C VAL A 292 -4.86 -7.34 16.95
N HIS A 293 -4.67 -6.70 18.11
CA HIS A 293 -5.01 -7.25 19.41
C HIS A 293 -4.31 -8.60 19.72
N ARG A 294 -5.04 -9.71 19.66
CA ARG A 294 -4.52 -11.09 19.88
C ARG A 294 -4.38 -11.88 18.58
N THR A 295 -4.67 -11.25 17.45
CA THR A 295 -4.64 -11.87 16.14
C THR A 295 -3.40 -11.39 15.39
N LEU A 296 -2.62 -12.33 14.84
CA LEU A 296 -1.49 -12.00 13.98
C LEU A 296 -1.92 -12.04 12.51
N LEU A 297 -1.43 -11.07 11.74
CA LEU A 297 -1.61 -10.99 10.31
C LEU A 297 -0.27 -11.16 9.63
N PHE A 298 -0.17 -12.07 8.68
CA PHE A 298 1.06 -12.39 7.93
C PHE A 298 0.86 -12.12 6.45
N CYS A 299 1.81 -11.39 5.86
CA CYS A 299 1.83 -11.16 4.41
C CYS A 299 2.52 -12.29 3.66
N GLU A 300 3.68 -12.75 4.12
CA GLU A 300 4.48 -13.76 3.42
C GLU A 300 4.37 -15.11 4.17
N PHE A 301 3.90 -16.13 3.45
CA PHE A 301 3.73 -17.48 3.98
C PHE A 301 3.76 -18.52 2.83
N PRO A 302 4.14 -19.79 3.09
CA PRO A 302 4.43 -20.76 2.02
C PRO A 302 3.27 -21.08 1.06
N SER A 303 2.02 -21.01 1.51
CA SER A 303 0.83 -21.34 0.73
C SER A 303 0.19 -20.12 0.03
N LYS A 304 0.86 -18.96 0.03
CA LYS A 304 0.33 -17.74 -0.59
C LYS A 304 0.26 -17.90 -2.11
N THR A 305 -0.92 -17.67 -2.69
CA THR A 305 -1.18 -17.82 -4.13
C THR A 305 -1.54 -16.51 -4.83
N ALA A 306 -2.04 -15.51 -4.08
CA ALA A 306 -2.45 -14.22 -4.61
C ALA A 306 -1.84 -13.06 -3.81
N LEU A 307 -1.67 -11.89 -4.44
CA LEU A 307 -1.06 -10.72 -3.78
C LEU A 307 -1.96 -10.15 -2.67
N ASP A 308 -3.28 -10.22 -2.83
CA ASP A 308 -4.26 -9.71 -1.87
C ASP A 308 -4.53 -10.69 -0.72
N GLN A 309 -3.87 -11.84 -0.69
CA GLN A 309 -4.04 -12.87 0.33
C GLN A 309 -3.18 -12.57 1.57
N LEU A 310 -3.77 -12.74 2.75
CA LEU A 310 -3.12 -12.70 4.05
C LEU A 310 -3.41 -13.99 4.80
N LYS A 311 -2.47 -14.40 5.66
CA LYS A 311 -2.69 -15.44 6.65
C LYS A 311 -2.99 -14.79 8.00
N VAL A 312 -4.01 -15.27 8.67
CA VAL A 312 -4.46 -14.82 9.98
C VAL A 312 -4.22 -15.94 10.97
N ARG A 313 -3.58 -15.64 12.10
CA ARG A 313 -3.39 -16.59 13.20
C ARG A 313 -4.13 -16.14 14.44
N PHE A 314 -4.97 -17.01 14.95
CA PHE A 314 -5.84 -16.77 16.10
C PHE A 314 -5.23 -17.28 17.40
N ALA A 315 -5.48 -16.58 18.50
CA ALA A 315 -5.03 -16.99 19.83
C ALA A 315 -5.88 -18.12 20.44
N THR A 316 -7.15 -18.25 20.04
CA THR A 316 -8.10 -19.21 20.63
C THR A 316 -8.86 -19.99 19.57
N GLU A 317 -9.13 -21.27 19.84
CA GLU A 317 -9.91 -22.15 18.94
C GLU A 317 -11.35 -21.66 18.80
N ARG A 318 -11.90 -21.05 19.86
CA ARG A 318 -13.24 -20.45 19.84
C ARG A 318 -13.32 -19.33 18.80
N HIS A 319 -12.37 -18.39 18.83
CA HIS A 319 -12.35 -17.26 17.90
C HIS A 319 -12.13 -17.74 16.46
N TYR A 320 -11.17 -18.65 16.26
CA TYR A 320 -10.94 -19.28 14.98
C TYR A 320 -12.19 -19.95 14.41
N SER A 321 -12.86 -20.79 15.20
CA SER A 321 -14.03 -21.55 14.76
C SER A 321 -15.21 -20.65 14.38
N GLN A 322 -15.44 -19.59 15.17
CA GLN A 322 -16.49 -18.61 14.89
C GLN A 322 -16.17 -17.84 13.59
N PHE A 323 -14.94 -17.32 13.47
CA PHE A 323 -14.51 -16.61 12.28
C PHE A 323 -14.63 -17.48 11.01
N MET A 324 -14.19 -18.73 11.07
CA MET A 324 -14.27 -19.65 9.92
C MET A 324 -15.71 -19.96 9.50
N LYS A 325 -16.64 -20.04 10.46
CA LYS A 325 -18.07 -20.17 10.17
C LYS A 325 -18.58 -18.96 9.39
N ASP A 326 -18.29 -17.76 9.87
CA ASP A 326 -18.77 -16.52 9.24
C ASP A 326 -18.11 -16.31 7.87
N LEU A 327 -16.81 -16.59 7.75
CA LEU A 327 -16.07 -16.52 6.49
C LEU A 327 -16.66 -17.44 5.43
N LYS A 328 -17.00 -18.67 5.81
CA LYS A 328 -17.62 -19.65 4.91
C LYS A 328 -19.00 -19.19 4.44
N ILE A 329 -19.79 -18.56 5.32
CA ILE A 329 -21.10 -18.00 4.97
C ILE A 329 -20.93 -16.84 3.99
N CYS A 330 -20.07 -15.87 4.30
CA CYS A 330 -19.80 -14.71 3.43
C CYS A 330 -19.31 -15.12 2.05
N ARG A 331 -18.33 -16.04 1.96
CA ARG A 331 -17.84 -16.57 0.67
C ARG A 331 -18.94 -17.22 -0.15
N ARG A 332 -19.83 -17.99 0.48
CA ARG A 332 -20.99 -18.60 -0.20
C ARG A 332 -21.95 -17.54 -0.71
N LEU A 333 -22.31 -16.54 0.11
CA LEU A 333 -23.20 -15.46 -0.29
C LEU A 333 -22.64 -14.65 -1.48
N MET A 334 -21.34 -14.36 -1.48
CA MET A 334 -20.68 -13.68 -2.60
C MET A 334 -20.70 -14.52 -3.88
N ALA A 335 -20.48 -15.84 -3.77
CA ALA A 335 -20.58 -16.75 -4.91
C ALA A 335 -22.01 -16.85 -5.47
N PHE A 336 -23.04 -16.73 -4.62
CA PHE A 336 -24.44 -16.65 -5.06
C PHE A 336 -24.75 -15.31 -5.76
N LYS A 337 -24.30 -14.18 -5.21
CA LYS A 337 -24.50 -12.85 -5.82
C LYS A 337 -23.87 -12.74 -7.21
N GLY A 338 -22.73 -13.38 -7.44
CA GLY A 338 -22.08 -13.45 -8.75
C GLY A 338 -22.81 -14.30 -9.81
N ARG A 339 -23.87 -15.03 -9.43
CA ARG A 339 -24.68 -15.89 -10.33
C ARG A 339 -26.04 -15.30 -10.70
N ILE A 340 -26.42 -14.16 -10.13
CA ILE A 340 -27.68 -13.48 -10.47
C ILE A 340 -27.38 -12.44 -11.56
N PRO A 341 -27.97 -12.53 -12.77
CA PRO A 341 -27.86 -11.48 -13.77
C PRO A 341 -28.38 -10.16 -13.19
N SER A 342 -27.66 -9.06 -13.40
CA SER A 342 -27.91 -7.72 -12.85
C SER A 342 -29.24 -7.07 -13.25
N LYS A 343 -30.18 -7.80 -13.85
CA LYS A 343 -31.52 -7.34 -14.24
C LYS A 343 -32.62 -7.67 -13.23
N GLU A 344 -32.34 -8.40 -12.15
CA GLU A 344 -33.37 -8.84 -11.19
C GLU A 344 -33.18 -8.32 -9.76
N LEU A 345 -32.36 -7.29 -9.57
CA LEU A 345 -32.16 -6.65 -8.26
C LEU A 345 -32.47 -5.15 -8.33
N ASP A 346 -33.68 -4.82 -8.79
CA ASP A 346 -34.38 -3.59 -8.43
C ASP A 346 -35.54 -4.00 -7.50
N PHE A 347 -35.32 -3.89 -6.19
CA PHE A 347 -36.37 -3.86 -5.17
C PHE A 347 -36.05 -2.78 -4.15
#